data_AF-A0A6N4V777-F1
#
_entry.id   AF-A0A6N4V777-F1
#
_cell.length_a   1.000
_cell.length_b   1.000
_cell.length_c   1.000
_cell.angle_alpha   90.00
_cell.angle_beta   90.00
_cell.angle_gamma   90.00
#
_symmetry.space_group_name_H-M   'P 1'
#
loop_
_entity.id
_entity.type
_entity.pdbx_description
1 polymer ?
#
loop_
_entity_poly.entity_id
_entity_poly.type
_entity_poly.pdbx_seq_one_letter_code
_entity_poly.pdbx_strand_id
1 'polypeptide(L)'
;MTISGAHATPPENTEQWEVVAATLLDRGDPAQGVDEVTVTRGAEEEARRVFADTTGRAAEAGYDFVTLRCDGRDAEKWPQATGWTV
;
A
#
# COMPACT_ATOMS: atom_id res chain seq x y z
N MET A 1 -25.38 -25.67 -32.83
CA MET A 1 -24.02 -25.21 -32.49
C MET A 1 -23.80 -23.84 -33.08
N THR A 2 -23.93 -22.78 -32.27
CA THR A 2 -23.06 -21.59 -32.35
C THR A 2 -23.07 -21.00 -30.94
N ILE A 3 -21.91 -21.06 -30.30
CA ILE A 3 -21.60 -20.57 -28.96
C ILE A 3 -21.44 -19.05 -29.07
N SER A 4 -22.48 -18.31 -28.69
CA SER A 4 -22.37 -16.87 -28.42
C SER A 4 -21.63 -16.71 -27.09
N GLY A 5 -20.31 -16.64 -27.18
CA GLY A 5 -19.44 -16.39 -26.04
C GLY A 5 -19.83 -15.08 -25.36
N ALA A 6 -20.11 -15.17 -24.07
CA ALA A 6 -20.04 -14.05 -23.16
C ALA A 6 -18.66 -13.42 -23.29
N HIS A 7 -18.57 -12.29 -24.00
CA HIS A 7 -17.44 -11.39 -23.79
C HIS A 7 -17.88 -10.43 -22.69
N ALA A 8 -17.89 -10.93 -21.45
CA ALA A 8 -17.59 -10.05 -20.34
C ALA A 8 -16.29 -9.37 -20.75
N THR A 9 -16.29 -8.06 -20.96
CA THR A 9 -15.04 -7.31 -20.99
C THR A 9 -14.26 -7.81 -19.79
N PRO A 10 -13.06 -8.41 -19.95
CA PRO A 10 -12.19 -8.56 -18.79
C PRO A 10 -12.17 -7.18 -18.15
N PRO A 11 -12.35 -7.03 -16.83
CA PRO A 11 -12.19 -5.72 -16.23
C PRO A 11 -10.86 -5.22 -16.78
N GLU A 12 -10.94 -4.14 -17.56
CA GLU A 12 -9.82 -3.27 -17.90
C GLU A 12 -8.88 -3.36 -16.73
N ASN A 13 -7.67 -3.89 -16.95
CA ASN A 13 -6.71 -4.29 -15.91
C ASN A 13 -6.44 -3.04 -15.06
N THR A 14 -7.33 -2.76 -14.12
CA THR A 14 -7.34 -1.55 -13.31
C THR A 14 -6.46 -1.98 -12.19
N GLU A 15 -5.16 -1.81 -12.44
CA GLU A 15 -4.10 -2.06 -11.47
C GLU A 15 -4.61 -1.61 -10.12
N GLN A 16 -4.74 -2.56 -9.20
CA GLN A 16 -5.36 -2.29 -7.93
C GLN A 16 -4.28 -1.79 -6.98
N TRP A 17 -4.36 -0.52 -6.63
CA TRP A 17 -3.39 0.12 -5.76
C TRP A 17 -3.86 0.10 -4.32
N GLU A 18 -2.96 -0.23 -3.41
CA GLU A 18 -3.23 -0.37 -1.98
C GLU A 18 -2.22 0.43 -1.18
N VAL A 19 -2.67 1.15 -0.17
CA VAL A 19 -1.79 1.81 0.79
C VAL A 19 -1.83 1.01 2.08
N VAL A 20 -0.68 0.50 2.48
CA VAL A 20 -0.52 -0.32 3.69
C VAL A 20 0.36 0.44 4.65
N ALA A 21 -0.21 0.81 5.80
CA ALA A 21 0.56 1.31 6.92
C ALA A 21 1.01 0.13 7.78
N ALA A 22 2.24 0.16 8.27
CA ALA A 22 2.79 -0.90 9.10
C ALA A 22 3.39 -0.32 10.37
N THR A 23 3.09 -0.95 11.50
CA THR A 23 3.68 -0.64 12.81
C THR A 23 4.49 -1.84 13.28
N LEU A 24 5.69 -1.62 13.80
CA LEU A 24 6.49 -2.68 14.38
C LEU A 24 5.82 -3.18 15.66
N LEU A 25 5.55 -4.49 15.73
CA LEU A 25 5.00 -5.11 16.94
C LEU A 25 5.99 -4.98 18.11
N ASP A 26 7.28 -5.12 17.81
CA ASP A 26 8.38 -4.82 18.71
C ASP A 26 9.41 -3.93 17.99
N ARG A 27 9.60 -2.70 18.46
CA ARG A 27 10.57 -1.76 17.88
C ARG A 27 12.03 -2.13 18.18
N GLY A 28 12.27 -2.97 19.20
CA GLY A 28 13.58 -3.49 19.56
C GLY A 28 13.93 -4.82 18.86
N ASP A 29 12.93 -5.53 18.33
CA ASP A 29 13.10 -6.78 17.60
C ASP A 29 12.25 -6.82 16.32
N PRO A 30 12.80 -6.39 15.17
CA PRO A 30 12.08 -6.41 13.89
C PRO A 30 11.78 -7.82 13.38
N ALA A 31 12.31 -8.88 14.01
CA ALA A 31 11.97 -10.26 13.67
C ALA A 31 10.61 -10.69 14.26
N GLN A 32 10.07 -9.94 15.23
CA GLN A 32 8.71 -10.15 15.75
C GLN A 32 7.62 -9.83 14.72
N GLY A 33 7.98 -9.12 13.65
CA GLY A 33 7.08 -8.77 12.56
C GLY A 33 6.47 -7.39 12.71
N VAL A 34 5.59 -7.08 11.76
CA VAL A 34 4.87 -5.81 11.66
C VAL A 34 3.38 -6.08 11.67
N ASP A 35 2.62 -5.21 12.32
CA ASP A 35 1.18 -5.12 12.15
C ASP A 35 0.90 -4.28 10.91
N GLU A 36 0.35 -4.90 9.85
CA GLU A 36 0.01 -4.23 8.61
C GLU A 36 -1.49 -3.90 8.57
N VAL A 37 -1.80 -2.63 8.31
CA VAL A 37 -3.16 -2.13 8.14
C VAL A 37 -3.30 -1.53 6.75
N THR A 38 -4.22 -2.08 5.96
CA THR A 38 -4.61 -1.50 4.68
C THR A 38 -5.43 -0.23 4.93
N VAL A 39 -4.86 0.92 4.58
CA VAL A 39 -5.49 2.24 4.72
C VAL A 39 -6.48 2.49 3.60
N THR A 40 -6.12 2.15 2.36
CA THR A 40 -7.02 2.22 1.21
C THR A 40 -6.67 1.20 0.15
N ARG A 41 -7.65 0.91 -0.71
CA ARG A 41 -7.53 0.07 -1.91
C ARG A 41 -8.37 0.68 -3.02
N GLY A 42 -7.75 1.04 -4.14
CA GLY A 42 -8.42 1.76 -5.22
C GLY A 42 -7.54 2.00 -6.44
N ALA A 43 -7.82 3.08 -7.16
CA ALA A 43 -7.03 3.50 -8.32
C ALA A 43 -5.71 4.15 -7.88
N GLU A 44 -4.73 4.18 -8.79
CA GLU A 44 -3.40 4.74 -8.53
C GLU A 44 -3.45 6.16 -7.96
N GLU A 45 -4.22 7.05 -8.58
CA GLU A 45 -4.29 8.46 -8.18
C GLU A 45 -4.83 8.62 -6.75
N GLU A 46 -5.83 7.84 -6.39
CA GLU A 46 -6.37 7.82 -5.04
C GLU A 46 -5.36 7.25 -4.05
N ALA A 47 -4.76 6.09 -4.37
CA ALA A 47 -3.77 5.46 -3.53
C ALA A 47 -2.53 6.34 -3.34
N ARG A 48 -2.07 7.06 -4.37
CA ARG A 48 -0.92 7.96 -4.28
C ARG A 48 -1.21 9.21 -3.46
N ARG A 49 -2.44 9.74 -3.53
CA ARG A 49 -2.91 10.80 -2.64
C ARG A 49 -2.97 10.33 -1.18
N VAL A 50 -3.58 9.17 -0.93
CA VAL A 50 -3.70 8.60 0.40
C VAL A 50 -2.33 8.22 0.95
N PHE A 51 -1.42 7.73 0.14
CA PHE A 51 -0.04 7.44 0.53
C PHE A 51 0.68 8.71 1.00
N ALA A 52 0.57 9.83 0.27
CA ALA A 52 1.15 11.10 0.71
C ALA A 52 0.49 11.66 1.99
N ASP A 53 -0.83 11.55 2.13
CA ASP A 53 -1.53 11.96 3.37
C ASP A 53 -1.14 11.07 4.56
N THR A 54 -1.09 9.76 4.34
CA THR A 54 -0.77 8.75 5.37
C THR A 54 0.68 8.89 5.81
N THR A 55 1.62 9.14 4.89
CA THR A 55 3.03 9.40 5.25
C THR A 55 3.19 10.68 6.07
N GLY A 56 2.43 11.74 5.75
CA GLY A 56 2.39 12.97 6.55
C GLY A 56 1.84 12.77 7.97
N ARG A 57 0.90 11.83 8.12
CA ARG A 57 0.27 11.48 9.42
C ARG A 57 0.90 10.29 10.12
N ALA A 58 1.83 9.58 9.48
CA ALA A 58 2.38 8.32 9.98
C ALA A 58 3.01 8.49 11.36
N ALA A 59 3.75 9.59 11.59
CA ALA A 59 4.35 9.89 12.88
C ALA A 59 3.31 10.14 13.98
N GLU A 60 2.20 10.82 13.68
CA GLU A 60 1.11 11.08 14.63
C GLU A 60 0.27 9.82 14.90
N ALA A 61 0.05 9.01 13.86
CA ALA A 61 -0.69 7.76 13.93
C ALA A 61 0.14 6.60 14.52
N GLY A 62 1.46 6.76 14.65
CA GLY A 62 2.36 5.72 15.16
C GLY A 62 2.71 4.63 14.16
N TYR A 63 2.57 4.90 12.86
CA TYR A 63 3.01 4.00 11.79
C TYR A 63 4.51 4.13 11.58
N ASP A 64 5.22 2.99 11.58
CA ASP A 64 6.67 2.94 11.36
C ASP A 64 7.01 2.96 9.85
N PHE A 65 6.14 2.38 9.01
CA PHE A 65 6.30 2.35 7.55
C PHE A 65 4.97 2.56 6.83
N VAL A 66 5.03 3.12 5.62
CA VAL A 66 3.89 3.14 4.71
C VAL A 66 4.35 2.58 3.37
N THR A 67 3.60 1.62 2.83
CA THR A 67 3.92 0.92 1.59
C THR A 67 2.76 1.10 0.61
N LEU A 68 3.07 1.55 -0.59
CA LEU A 68 2.18 1.57 -1.72
C LEU A 68 2.37 0.27 -2.50
N ARG A 69 1.32 -0.53 -2.59
CA ARG A 69 1.27 -1.79 -3.34
C ARG A 69 0.45 -1.61 -4.61
N CYS A 70 0.83 -2.30 -5.67
CA CYS A 70 0.08 -2.42 -6.91
C CYS A 70 -0.09 -3.91 -7.21
N ASP A 71 -1.34 -4.39 -7.23
CA ASP A 71 -1.70 -5.80 -7.47
C ASP A 71 -0.92 -6.77 -6.57
N GLY A 72 -0.78 -6.42 -5.29
CA GLY A 72 -0.01 -7.21 -4.31
C GLY A 72 1.50 -7.13 -4.43
N ARG A 73 2.06 -6.30 -5.32
CA ARG A 73 3.50 -6.00 -5.39
C ARG A 73 3.80 -4.67 -4.72
N ASP A 74 4.84 -4.62 -3.89
CA ASP A 74 5.32 -3.36 -3.32
C ASP A 74 5.86 -2.47 -4.46
N ALA A 75 5.16 -1.39 -4.77
CA ALA A 75 5.53 -0.43 -5.80
C ALA A 75 6.42 0.67 -5.23
N GLU A 76 6.07 1.20 -4.07
CA GLU A 76 6.83 2.24 -3.37
C GLU A 76 6.75 2.00 -1.86
N LYS A 77 7.85 2.23 -1.15
CA LYS A 77 7.87 2.12 0.31
C LYS A 77 8.48 3.39 0.89
N TRP A 78 7.71 4.08 1.72
CA TRP A 78 8.19 5.19 2.52
C TRP A 78 8.71 4.66 3.87
N PRO A 79 9.96 4.95 4.23
CA PRO A 79 10.40 4.86 5.61
C PRO A 79 10.19 6.18 6.34
N GLN A 80 9.90 6.10 7.65
CA GLN A 80 10.32 7.17 8.56
C GLN A 80 11.85 7.10 8.63
N ALA A 81 12.53 7.65 7.61
CA ALA A 81 13.94 7.94 7.75
C ALA A 81 14.06 8.98 8.88
N THR A 82 14.33 8.51 10.09
CA THR A 82 15.15 9.26 11.03
C THR A 82 16.47 9.56 10.31
N GLY A 83 16.47 10.66 9.55
CA GLY A 83 17.59 11.33 8.91
C GLY A 83 18.63 10.44 8.25
N TRP A 84 18.45 10.09 6.97
CA TRP A 84 19.57 10.08 6.03
C TRP A 84 19.09 10.10 4.57
N THR A 85 18.99 11.29 4.00
CA THR A 85 19.34 11.47 2.59
C THR A 85 20.84 11.22 2.46
N VAL A 86 21.26 10.16 1.73
CA VAL A 86 22.62 10.10 1.18
C VAL A 86 22.59 10.78 -0.18
#